data_AF-A0AA94JFK6-F1
#
_entry.id   AF-A0AA94JFK6-F1
#
_cell.length_a   1.000
_cell.length_b   1.000
_cell.length_c   1.000
_cell.angle_alpha   90.00
_cell.angle_beta   90.00
_cell.angle_gamma   90.00
#
_symmetry.space_group_name_H-M   'P 1'
#
loop_
_entity.id
_entity.type
_entity.pdbx_description
1 polymer ?
#
loop_
_entity_poly.entity_id
_entity_poly.type
_entity_poly.pdbx_seq_one_letter_code
_entity_poly.pdbx_strand_id
1 'polypeptide(L)'
;MNTPRYAKGSGQPPVHLASINSTDSTTGYLMFAGAAAGERKITFTSHAERVRLLNELMLARVPFAVGGMCPGPADEVALLIASAALAGPYLELSWTGPQQWVVRQMTNSADQWQLEPDVSEIANTSFDPVSLTSFVGNAETPAR
;
A
#
# COMPACT_ATOMS: atom_id res chain seq x y z
N MET A 1 -21.66 -7.44 7.93
CA MET A 1 -20.30 -7.03 8.34
C MET A 1 -19.34 -7.92 7.57
N ASN A 2 -18.42 -7.36 6.79
CA ASN A 2 -17.42 -8.17 6.08
C ASN A 2 -16.34 -8.58 7.07
N THR A 3 -16.26 -9.87 7.37
CA THR A 3 -15.21 -10.45 8.21
C THR A 3 -13.84 -10.15 7.57
N PRO A 4 -12.88 -9.58 8.32
CA PRO A 4 -11.53 -9.36 7.80
C PRO A 4 -10.87 -10.69 7.43
N ARG A 5 -10.12 -10.67 6.32
CA ARG A 5 -9.50 -11.85 5.72
C ARG A 5 -7.99 -11.75 5.75
N TYR A 6 -7.30 -12.88 5.80
CA TYR A 6 -5.86 -12.97 5.59
C TYR A 6 -5.49 -14.13 4.69
N ALA A 7 -4.38 -13.98 3.97
CA ALA A 7 -3.76 -15.02 3.17
C ALA A 7 -2.31 -15.20 3.61
N LYS A 8 -1.81 -16.43 3.52
CA LYS A 8 -0.41 -16.77 3.76
C LYS A 8 0.22 -17.17 2.44
N GLY A 9 1.51 -16.89 2.29
CA GLY A 9 2.24 -17.37 1.12
C GLY A 9 3.71 -17.53 1.39
N SER A 10 4.38 -18.11 0.40
CA SER A 10 5.82 -18.29 0.40
C SER A 10 6.45 -17.70 -0.87
N GLY A 11 7.77 -17.50 -0.84
CA GLY A 11 8.51 -16.89 -1.94
C GLY A 11 8.30 -15.37 -2.00
N GLN A 12 8.08 -14.86 -3.21
CA GLN A 12 7.87 -13.44 -3.44
C GLN A 12 6.42 -13.04 -3.16
N PRO A 13 6.16 -11.98 -2.38
CA PRO A 13 4.81 -11.47 -2.18
C PRO A 13 4.30 -10.71 -3.42
N PRO A 14 3.00 -10.39 -3.46
CA PRO A 14 2.46 -9.38 -4.39
C PRO A 14 3.23 -8.06 -4.33
N VAL A 15 3.12 -7.24 -5.39
CA VAL A 15 3.65 -5.88 -5.37
C VAL A 15 3.05 -5.13 -4.17
N HIS A 16 3.90 -4.52 -3.37
CA HIS A 16 3.52 -3.85 -2.13
C HIS A 16 4.31 -2.55 -1.95
N LEU A 17 3.76 -1.63 -1.16
CA LEU A 17 4.48 -0.45 -0.71
C LEU A 17 5.45 -0.85 0.40
N ALA A 18 6.75 -0.80 0.11
CA ALA A 18 7.82 -1.22 1.01
C ALA A 18 8.26 -0.08 1.95
N SER A 19 8.32 1.16 1.46
CA SER A 19 8.64 2.32 2.30
C SER A 19 8.08 3.63 1.74
N ILE A 20 7.87 4.60 2.64
CA ILE A 20 7.57 5.99 2.32
C ILE A 20 8.80 6.79 2.75
N ASN A 21 9.49 7.39 1.79
CA ASN A 21 10.73 8.11 2.04
C ASN A 21 10.47 9.59 1.81
N SER A 22 10.60 10.39 2.86
CA SER A 22 10.45 11.85 2.77
C SER A 22 11.81 12.48 2.51
N THR A 23 11.89 13.37 1.53
CA THR A 23 13.09 14.18 1.25
C THR A 23 13.05 15.51 2.00
N ASP A 24 11.85 16.03 2.26
CA ASP A 24 11.59 17.17 3.15
C ASP A 24 10.23 17.00 3.86
N SER A 25 9.66 18.07 4.42
CA SER A 25 8.36 18.04 5.11
C SER A 25 7.15 17.70 4.21
N THR A 26 7.30 17.78 2.90
CA THR A 26 6.21 17.72 1.91
C THR A 26 6.50 16.84 0.70
N THR A 27 7.77 16.67 0.33
CA THR A 27 8.20 15.92 -0.85
C THR A 27 8.85 14.61 -0.46
N GLY A 28 8.84 13.66 -1.39
CA GLY A 28 9.44 12.36 -1.18
C GLY A 28 9.06 11.37 -2.26
N TYR A 29 9.15 10.08 -1.93
CA TYR A 29 8.75 9.02 -2.83
C TYR A 29 8.22 7.78 -2.09
N LEU A 30 7.30 7.10 -2.75
CA LEU A 30 6.82 5.77 -2.42
C LEU A 30 7.76 4.76 -3.09
N MET A 31 8.27 3.80 -2.31
CA MET A 31 9.10 2.71 -2.82
C MET A 31 8.33 1.40 -2.83
N PHE A 32 8.15 0.81 -4.00
CA PHE A 32 7.48 -0.47 -4.19
C PHE A 32 8.48 -1.60 -4.37
N ALA A 33 8.11 -2.80 -3.91
CA ALA A 33 8.86 -4.04 -4.10
C ALA A 33 7.92 -5.19 -4.51
N GLY A 34 8.48 -6.25 -5.11
CA GLY A 34 7.74 -7.45 -5.53
C GLY A 34 8.18 -8.01 -6.89
N ALA A 35 7.76 -9.25 -7.18
CA ALA A 35 8.30 -10.10 -8.24
C ALA A 35 8.26 -9.54 -9.67
N ALA A 36 7.30 -8.68 -10.00
CA ALA A 36 7.07 -8.24 -11.38
C ALA A 36 7.73 -6.90 -11.76
N ALA A 37 8.11 -6.07 -10.77
CA ALA A 37 8.42 -4.66 -11.02
C ALA A 37 9.89 -4.28 -10.77
N GLY A 38 10.63 -5.05 -9.96
CA GLY A 38 11.84 -4.54 -9.30
C GLY A 38 11.49 -3.44 -8.30
N GLU A 39 12.49 -2.80 -7.70
CA GLU A 39 12.26 -1.60 -6.89
C GLU A 39 11.74 -0.47 -7.78
N ARG A 40 10.56 0.08 -7.46
CA ARG A 40 9.96 1.20 -8.21
C ARG A 40 9.71 2.38 -7.29
N LYS A 41 10.07 3.57 -7.78
CA LYS A 41 9.91 4.84 -7.06
C LYS A 41 8.81 5.66 -7.72
N ILE A 42 7.86 6.13 -6.91
CA ILE A 42 6.83 7.08 -7.32
C ILE A 42 6.97 8.32 -6.46
N THR A 43 7.36 9.44 -7.05
CA THR A 43 7.54 10.70 -6.34
C THR A 43 6.21 11.32 -5.95
N PHE A 44 6.20 12.02 -4.82
CA PHE A 44 5.15 12.96 -4.45
C PHE A 44 5.79 14.30 -4.08
N THR A 45 5.06 15.37 -4.35
CA THR A 45 5.52 16.76 -4.20
C THR A 45 4.76 17.52 -3.12
N SER A 46 3.72 16.90 -2.55
CA SER A 46 2.94 17.48 -1.45
C SER A 46 2.35 16.40 -0.54
N HIS A 47 1.97 16.81 0.67
CA HIS A 47 1.22 15.95 1.58
C HIS A 47 -0.12 15.48 0.97
N ALA A 48 -0.86 16.38 0.29
CA ALA A 48 -2.13 16.04 -0.35
C ALA A 48 -1.95 14.99 -1.46
N GLU A 49 -0.89 15.11 -2.26
CA GLU A 49 -0.56 14.10 -3.27
C GLU A 49 -0.19 12.76 -2.62
N ARG A 50 0.58 12.76 -1.54
CA ARG A 50 0.91 11.55 -0.79
C ARG A 50 -0.36 10.84 -0.30
N VAL A 51 -1.27 11.56 0.35
CA VAL A 51 -2.54 11.02 0.85
C VAL A 51 -3.38 10.46 -0.30
N ARG A 52 -3.47 11.18 -1.43
CA ARG A 52 -4.17 10.70 -2.63
C ARG A 52 -3.58 9.38 -3.14
N LEU A 53 -2.25 9.28 -3.28
CA LEU A 53 -1.59 8.06 -3.73
C LEU A 53 -1.84 6.89 -2.77
N LEU A 54 -1.77 7.12 -1.45
CA LEU A 54 -2.08 6.08 -0.46
C LEU A 54 -3.53 5.61 -0.57
N ASN A 55 -4.48 6.53 -0.81
CA ASN A 55 -5.87 6.17 -1.05
C ASN A 55 -6.05 5.30 -2.31
N GLU A 56 -5.39 5.66 -3.42
CA GLU A 56 -5.40 4.83 -4.64
C GLU A 56 -4.87 3.43 -4.38
N LEU A 57 -3.81 3.29 -3.59
CA LEU A 57 -3.26 1.98 -3.20
C LEU A 57 -4.24 1.16 -2.36
N MET A 58 -4.96 1.79 -1.42
CA MET A 58 -6.01 1.13 -0.64
C MET A 58 -7.15 0.62 -1.54
N LEU A 59 -7.63 1.47 -2.45
CA LEU A 59 -8.69 1.12 -3.41
C LEU A 59 -8.24 0.00 -4.36
N ALA A 60 -6.98 0.05 -4.81
CA ALA A 60 -6.37 -0.95 -5.67
C ALA A 60 -5.97 -2.23 -4.91
N ARG A 61 -6.25 -2.34 -3.60
CA ARG A 61 -5.95 -3.52 -2.76
C ARG A 61 -4.45 -3.86 -2.78
N VAL A 62 -3.60 -2.85 -2.75
CA VAL A 62 -2.14 -3.02 -2.68
C VAL A 62 -1.71 -3.16 -1.20
N PRO A 63 -0.91 -4.17 -0.85
CA PRO A 63 -0.40 -4.32 0.51
C PRO A 63 0.60 -3.23 0.91
N PHE A 64 0.58 -2.87 2.19
CA PHE A 64 1.51 -1.97 2.86
C PHE A 64 2.40 -2.80 3.79
N ALA A 65 3.72 -2.71 3.64
CA ALA A 65 4.64 -3.42 4.50
C ALA A 65 4.49 -2.98 5.96
N VAL A 66 4.50 -3.96 6.87
CA VAL A 66 4.66 -3.73 8.32
C VAL A 66 6.05 -4.18 8.78
N GLY A 67 6.55 -3.54 9.82
CA GLY A 67 7.80 -3.90 10.50
C GLY A 67 8.99 -3.00 10.17
N GLY A 68 10.12 -3.29 10.82
CA GLY A 68 11.30 -2.42 10.85
C GLY A 68 11.50 -1.76 12.22
N MET A 69 12.55 -0.93 12.34
CA MET A 69 12.80 -0.15 13.57
C MET A 69 12.08 1.21 13.58
N CYS A 70 11.47 1.58 12.46
CA CYS A 70 10.73 2.83 12.27
C CYS A 70 9.31 2.52 11.79
N PRO A 71 8.33 3.43 12.00
CA PRO A 71 7.00 3.28 11.42
C PRO A 71 7.07 3.06 9.91
N GLY A 72 6.42 1.99 9.46
CA GLY A 72 6.34 1.61 8.06
C GLY A 72 5.14 2.24 7.35
N PRO A 73 4.94 1.92 6.06
CA PRO A 73 3.80 2.41 5.29
C PRO A 73 2.44 2.06 5.90
N ALA A 74 2.31 0.88 6.51
CA ALA A 74 1.08 0.47 7.17
C ALA A 74 0.76 1.33 8.40
N ASP A 75 1.77 1.70 9.19
CA ASP A 75 1.62 2.57 10.36
C ASP A 75 1.15 3.98 9.95
N GLU A 76 1.72 4.52 8.86
CA GLU A 76 1.31 5.81 8.30
C GLU A 76 -0.15 5.80 7.83
N VAL A 77 -0.56 4.74 7.12
CA VAL A 77 -1.96 4.58 6.68
C VAL A 77 -2.91 4.48 7.88
N ALA A 78 -2.54 3.71 8.91
CA ALA A 78 -3.32 3.60 10.13
C ALA A 78 -3.47 4.95 10.84
N LEU A 79 -2.40 5.75 10.92
CA LEU A 79 -2.42 7.10 11.48
C LEU A 79 -3.31 8.05 10.67
N LEU A 80 -3.24 7.99 9.34
CA LEU A 80 -4.08 8.80 8.46
C LEU A 80 -5.56 8.41 8.55
N ILE A 81 -5.87 7.13 8.76
CA ILE A 81 -7.24 6.68 9.03
C ILE A 81 -7.71 7.19 10.40
N ALA A 82 -6.87 7.09 11.43
CA ALA A 82 -7.19 7.58 12.78
C ALA A 82 -7.41 9.10 12.83
N SER A 83 -6.73 9.86 11.96
CA SER A 83 -6.92 11.31 11.80
C SER A 83 -8.00 11.70 10.78
N ALA A 84 -8.75 10.73 10.24
CA ALA A 84 -9.78 10.90 9.22
C ALA A 84 -9.31 11.49 7.87
N ALA A 85 -8.00 11.48 7.60
CA ALA A 85 -7.43 11.85 6.31
C ALA A 85 -7.56 10.73 5.26
N LEU A 86 -7.66 9.47 5.70
CA LEU A 86 -7.99 8.30 4.89
C LEU A 86 -9.18 7.55 5.50
N ALA A 87 -9.84 6.71 4.71
CA ALA A 87 -10.96 5.91 5.18
C ALA A 87 -11.01 4.55 4.49
N GLY A 88 -11.56 3.56 5.21
CA GLY A 88 -11.78 2.21 4.70
C GLY A 88 -10.67 1.23 5.07
N PRO A 89 -10.80 -0.03 4.62
CA PRO A 89 -9.82 -1.08 4.91
C PRO A 89 -8.53 -0.88 4.13
N TYR A 90 -7.42 -1.30 4.72
CA TYR A 90 -6.12 -1.40 4.05
C TYR A 90 -5.55 -2.81 4.24
N LEU A 91 -4.52 -3.16 3.46
CA LEU A 91 -3.88 -4.47 3.54
C LEU A 91 -2.49 -4.33 4.15
N GLU A 92 -2.18 -5.09 5.19
CA GLU A 92 -0.84 -5.21 5.75
C GLU A 92 -0.11 -6.41 5.14
N LEU A 93 1.19 -6.26 4.90
CA LEU A 93 2.09 -7.34 4.54
C LEU A 93 3.17 -7.49 5.61
N SER A 94 3.19 -8.64 6.29
CA SER A 94 4.21 -8.99 7.29
C SER A 94 5.02 -10.21 6.88
N TRP A 95 6.30 -10.23 7.20
CA TRP A 95 7.14 -11.42 7.08
C TRP A 95 7.10 -12.22 8.38
N THR A 96 6.86 -13.53 8.26
CA THR A 96 6.84 -14.46 9.42
C THR A 96 8.06 -15.37 9.46
N GLY A 97 8.90 -15.31 8.43
CA GLY A 97 10.13 -16.09 8.30
C GLY A 97 10.79 -15.85 6.94
N PRO A 98 11.95 -16.47 6.67
CA PRO A 98 12.59 -16.40 5.36
C PRO A 98 11.63 -16.84 4.26
N GLN A 99 11.36 -15.93 3.33
CA GLN A 99 10.41 -16.14 2.23
C GLN A 99 8.98 -16.53 2.67
N GLN A 100 8.59 -16.25 3.91
CA GLN A 100 7.25 -16.53 4.41
C GLN A 100 6.57 -15.21 4.78
N TRP A 101 5.38 -15.01 4.25
CA TRP A 101 4.65 -13.77 4.40
C TRP A 101 3.16 -14.01 4.64
N VAL A 102 2.52 -12.99 5.22
CA VAL A 102 1.08 -12.95 5.46
C VAL A 102 0.56 -11.60 5.00
N VAL A 103 -0.49 -11.62 4.18
CA VAL A 103 -1.28 -10.43 3.81
C VAL A 103 -2.55 -10.41 4.64
N ARG A 104 -2.88 -9.26 5.20
CA ARG A 104 -3.92 -9.11 6.21
C ARG A 104 -4.80 -7.90 5.93
N GLN A 105 -6.12 -8.07 5.79
CA GLN A 105 -7.04 -6.95 5.69
C GLN A 105 -7.34 -6.35 7.05
N MET A 106 -6.92 -5.10 7.25
CA MET A 106 -7.17 -4.32 8.46
C MET A 106 -8.49 -3.56 8.32
N THR A 107 -9.29 -3.60 9.40
CA THR A 107 -10.58 -2.91 9.51
C THR A 107 -10.72 -2.39 10.95
N ASN A 108 -11.62 -1.43 11.17
CA ASN A 108 -11.85 -0.83 12.49
C ASN A 108 -12.58 -1.76 13.48
N SER A 109 -12.99 -2.96 13.06
CA SER A 109 -13.81 -3.88 13.83
C SER A 109 -13.52 -5.31 13.40
N ALA A 110 -12.63 -5.98 14.13
CA ALA A 110 -12.18 -7.33 13.79
C ALA A 110 -12.07 -8.21 15.04
N ASP A 111 -13.16 -8.87 15.41
CA ASP A 111 -13.12 -9.86 16.50
C ASP A 111 -12.49 -11.19 16.03
N GLN A 112 -12.59 -11.50 14.74
CA GLN A 112 -12.05 -12.72 14.13
C GLN A 112 -11.59 -12.50 12.69
N TRP A 113 -10.56 -13.26 12.31
CA TRP A 113 -9.93 -13.24 10.99
C TRP A 113 -10.22 -14.54 10.24
N GLN A 114 -10.66 -14.43 9.00
CA GLN A 114 -10.89 -15.59 8.12
C GLN A 114 -9.67 -15.85 7.23
N LEU A 115 -9.21 -17.09 7.19
CA LEU A 115 -8.19 -17.52 6.23
C LEU A 115 -8.79 -17.58 4.82
N GLU A 116 -8.12 -16.95 3.88
CA GLU A 116 -8.37 -17.08 2.44
C GLU A 116 -7.19 -17.86 1.81
N PRO A 117 -7.43 -19.01 1.17
CA PRO A 117 -6.38 -19.79 0.54
C PRO A 117 -5.75 -19.10 -0.67
N ASP A 118 -6.53 -18.30 -1.41
CA ASP A 118 -6.07 -17.58 -2.60
C ASP A 118 -5.79 -16.11 -2.28
N VAL A 119 -4.53 -15.70 -2.42
CA VAL A 119 -4.14 -14.30 -2.15
C VAL A 119 -4.80 -13.32 -3.11
N SER A 120 -5.18 -13.73 -4.33
CA SER A 120 -5.82 -12.85 -5.32
C SER A 120 -7.23 -12.40 -4.92
N GLU A 121 -7.89 -13.17 -4.05
CA GLU A 121 -9.19 -12.81 -3.44
C GLU A 121 -9.05 -11.71 -2.37
N ILE A 122 -7.82 -11.44 -1.92
CA ILE A 122 -7.52 -10.40 -0.94
C ILE A 122 -6.76 -9.22 -1.57
N ALA A 123 -5.66 -9.48 -2.26
CA ALA A 123 -4.73 -8.47 -2.75
C ALA A 123 -4.67 -8.46 -4.27
N ASN A 124 -4.43 -7.28 -4.83
CA ASN A 124 -4.16 -7.17 -6.26
C ASN A 124 -2.77 -7.73 -6.58
N THR A 125 -2.75 -8.92 -7.18
CA THR A 125 -1.51 -9.63 -7.54
C THR A 125 -0.88 -9.13 -8.85
N SER A 126 -1.57 -8.25 -9.59
CA SER A 126 -1.15 -7.75 -10.90
C SER A 126 -0.98 -6.22 -10.92
N PHE A 127 -0.84 -5.59 -9.76
CA PHE A 127 -0.70 -4.14 -9.66
C PHE A 127 0.60 -3.64 -10.32
N ASP A 128 0.49 -2.61 -11.16
CA ASP A 128 1.62 -1.90 -11.76
C ASP A 128 1.78 -0.50 -11.13
N PRO A 129 2.85 -0.24 -10.36
CA PRO A 129 3.12 1.07 -9.78
C PRO A 129 3.19 2.21 -10.79
N VAL A 130 3.55 1.94 -12.05
CA VAL A 130 3.65 2.97 -13.10
C VAL A 130 2.28 3.60 -13.39
N SER A 131 1.18 2.86 -13.19
CA SER A 131 -0.18 3.40 -13.35
C SER A 131 -0.46 4.62 -12.49
N LEU A 132 0.26 4.82 -11.38
CA LEU A 132 0.13 5.99 -10.51
C LEU A 132 0.72 7.26 -11.13
N THR A 133 1.69 7.13 -12.04
CA THR A 133 2.34 8.28 -12.70
C THR A 133 1.45 8.94 -13.74
N SER A 134 0.51 8.20 -14.34
CA SER A 134 -0.42 8.70 -15.36
C SER A 134 -1.40 9.75 -14.82
N PHE A 135 -1.50 9.90 -13.50
CA PHE A 135 -2.31 10.93 -12.84
C PHE A 135 -1.59 12.24 -12.58
N VAL A 136 -0.28 12.32 -12.85
CA VAL A 136 0.57 13.52 -12.61
C VAL A 136 0.55 14.49 -13.81
N GLY A 137 -0.07 14.10 -14.94
CA GLY A 137 -0.04 14.86 -16.20
C GLY A 137 -1.41 15.24 -16.74
N ASN A 138 -2.18 16.06 -16.02
CA ASN A 138 -3.28 16.85 -16.59
C ASN A 138 -3.30 18.25 -15.97
N ALA A 139 -2.20 18.98 -16.13
CA ALA A 139 -2.17 20.43 -15.96
C ALA A 139 -1.73 21.04 -17.31
N GLU A 140 -2.74 21.59 -18.00
CA GLU A 140 -2.66 22.68 -18.98
C GLU A 140 -1.77 22.50 -20.22
N THR A 141 -2.41 22.23 -21.35
CA THR A 141 -1.92 22.72 -22.64
C THR A 141 -2.55 24.10 -22.88
N PRO A 142 -1.81 25.22 -22.80
CA PRO A 142 -2.31 26.46 -23.35
C PRO A 142 -2.18 26.38 -24.87
N ALA A 143 -3.32 26.45 -25.56
CA ALA A 143 -3.35 26.66 -27.00
C ALA A 143 -2.63 27.97 -27.33
N ARG A 144 -1.64 27.89 -28.22
CA ARG A 144 -1.23 28.99 -29.09
C ARG A 144 -0.96 28.45 -30.48
#